data_AF-A0A816IC49-F1
#
_entry.id   AF-A0A816IC49-F1
#
_cell.length_a   1.000
_cell.length_b   1.000
_cell.length_c   1.000
_cell.angle_alpha   90.00
_cell.angle_beta   90.00
_cell.angle_gamma   90.00
#
_symmetry.space_group_name_H-M   'P 1'
#
loop_
_entity.id
_entity.type
_entity.pdbx_description
1 polymer ?
#
loop_
_entity_poly.entity_id
_entity_poly.type
_entity_poly.pdbx_seq_one_letter_code
_entity_poly.pdbx_strand_id
1 'polypeptide(L)'
;MNSSHFIHKFRHSSNREDMANEEEEESPTELNTINSSGGFLIVSPDKVSLKYTGAGQHGHDVGVVQANKPAPFKRHAYYFEMYVKDAGVKGRVAIGFTTDNFKTGRHPGWELNTCGYHGEDGLIYLGKRQGEAFGPAYTTGDTVGAGINYDSQEFFFTVNGTLVGTVSKYIKGPLFPTVAVHSQNEEVTVNFGLEKFAFDFKGYEVSERNKQQIAIEKTSIPPNMNYRLVKNYLLHFGYEETFQAFNLATKSTVPPIYFAQEDGVEVQDTAYALNERKILRQLIGKGEIDAALAKLRDCYPQLVQDDKSEVCFLLRCQKFIELVRIGALEVAVKYGRVELASSLV
;
A
#
# COMPACT_ATOMS: atom_id res chain seq x y z
N MET A 1 -4.95 19.84 -20.10
CA MET A 1 -5.06 18.37 -19.94
C MET A 1 -6.40 18.05 -19.28
N ASN A 2 -7.24 17.24 -19.92
CA ASN A 2 -8.67 17.17 -19.65
C ASN A 2 -8.99 16.47 -18.30
N SER A 3 -9.62 17.21 -17.38
CA SER A 3 -10.00 16.76 -16.02
C SER A 3 -10.96 15.54 -16.01
N SER A 4 -11.65 15.31 -17.12
CA SER A 4 -12.51 14.14 -17.33
C SER A 4 -11.76 12.80 -17.36
N HIS A 5 -10.45 12.79 -17.64
CA HIS A 5 -9.68 11.55 -17.74
C HIS A 5 -9.41 10.92 -16.35
N PHE A 6 -9.37 11.74 -15.29
CA PHE A 6 -9.05 11.28 -13.94
C PHE A 6 -10.21 10.59 -13.24
N ILE A 7 -11.44 11.10 -13.39
CA ILE A 7 -12.62 10.55 -12.72
C ILE A 7 -13.06 9.21 -13.35
N HIS A 8 -12.85 9.03 -14.66
CA HIS A 8 -13.19 7.78 -15.34
C HIS A 8 -12.27 6.61 -14.94
N LYS A 9 -10.99 6.88 -14.65
CA LYS A 9 -10.07 5.87 -14.10
C LYS A 9 -10.45 5.42 -12.69
N PHE A 10 -11.03 6.31 -11.88
CA PHE A 10 -11.46 5.99 -10.51
C PHE A 10 -12.74 5.13 -10.45
N ARG A 11 -13.63 5.26 -11.44
CA ARG A 11 -14.85 4.42 -11.52
C ARG A 11 -14.57 3.03 -12.07
N HIS A 12 -13.63 2.88 -13.00
CA HIS A 12 -13.21 1.56 -13.49
C HIS A 12 -12.31 0.77 -12.53
N SER A 13 -11.80 1.38 -11.44
CA SER A 13 -11.12 0.65 -10.36
C SER A 13 -12.04 0.25 -9.20
N SER A 14 -13.37 0.43 -9.35
CA SER A 14 -14.36 0.13 -8.29
C SER A 14 -15.16 -1.15 -8.52
N ASN A 15 -14.71 -2.02 -9.42
CA ASN A 15 -15.14 -3.41 -9.41
C ASN A 15 -14.64 -4.05 -8.12
N ARG A 16 -15.53 -4.16 -7.13
CA ARG A 16 -15.30 -4.90 -5.88
C ARG A 16 -14.95 -6.39 -6.10
N GLU A 17 -15.10 -6.89 -7.33
CA GLU A 17 -14.75 -8.27 -7.69
C GLU A 17 -13.30 -8.43 -8.17
N ASP A 18 -12.65 -7.36 -8.68
CA ASP A 18 -11.26 -7.41 -9.18
C ASP A 18 -10.20 -7.23 -8.07
N MET A 19 -10.60 -6.82 -6.86
CA MET A 19 -9.70 -6.71 -5.69
C MET A 19 -9.59 -8.00 -4.87
N ALA A 20 -10.26 -9.08 -5.28
CA ALA A 20 -10.30 -10.33 -4.52
C ALA A 20 -9.29 -11.40 -5.00
N ASN A 21 -8.45 -11.10 -5.99
CA ASN A 21 -7.46 -12.01 -6.57
C ASN A 21 -6.05 -11.38 -6.66
N GLU A 22 -5.64 -10.58 -5.67
CA GLU A 22 -4.21 -10.41 -5.46
C GLU A 22 -3.68 -11.72 -4.86
N GLU A 23 -3.02 -12.54 -5.69
CA GLU A 23 -2.29 -13.73 -5.23
C GLU A 23 -1.46 -13.36 -4.00
N GLU A 24 -1.83 -13.96 -2.86
CA GLU A 24 -1.20 -13.71 -1.58
C GLU A 24 0.30 -14.04 -1.73
N GLU A 25 1.16 -13.04 -1.51
CA GLU A 25 2.60 -13.21 -1.71
C GLU A 25 3.11 -14.33 -0.78
N GLU A 26 3.59 -15.43 -1.38
CA GLU A 26 4.10 -16.57 -0.63
C GLU A 26 5.22 -16.13 0.32
N SER A 27 5.18 -16.63 1.56
CA SER A 27 6.15 -16.27 2.60
C SER A 27 7.14 -17.41 2.89
N PRO A 28 8.36 -17.10 3.35
CA PRO A 28 9.32 -18.09 3.82
C PRO A 28 8.73 -18.96 4.93
N THR A 29 8.97 -20.26 4.85
CA THR A 29 8.44 -21.26 5.81
C THR A 29 9.47 -22.30 6.22
N GLU A 30 10.47 -22.55 5.39
CA GLU A 30 11.51 -23.56 5.60
C GLU A 30 12.84 -23.12 4.99
N LEU A 31 13.93 -23.70 5.46
CA LEU A 31 15.26 -23.61 4.86
C LEU A 31 15.28 -24.38 3.53
N ASN A 32 15.91 -23.78 2.52
CA ASN A 32 16.02 -24.40 1.21
C ASN A 32 16.98 -25.60 1.26
N THR A 33 16.45 -26.78 0.98
CA THR A 33 17.18 -28.05 1.02
C THR A 33 17.76 -28.49 -0.32
N ILE A 34 17.39 -27.83 -1.43
CA ILE A 34 17.77 -28.25 -2.80
C ILE A 34 19.30 -28.17 -3.01
N ASN A 35 19.99 -27.32 -2.23
CA ASN A 35 21.45 -27.16 -2.26
C ASN A 35 22.13 -27.42 -0.89
N SER A 36 21.40 -27.92 0.11
CA SER A 36 21.94 -28.06 1.48
C SER A 36 22.86 -29.27 1.67
N SER A 37 22.82 -30.25 0.76
CA SER A 37 23.42 -31.58 0.95
C SER A 37 24.89 -31.68 0.49
N GLY A 38 25.49 -30.61 -0.01
CA GLY A 38 26.85 -30.60 -0.60
C GLY A 38 27.86 -29.65 0.05
N GLY A 39 27.53 -29.04 1.20
CA GLY A 39 28.35 -28.01 1.85
C GLY A 39 28.83 -28.35 3.25
N PHE A 40 29.28 -27.34 3.99
CA PHE A 40 29.77 -27.46 5.38
C PHE A 40 28.64 -27.45 6.43
N LEU A 41 27.39 -27.64 6.01
CA LEU A 41 26.25 -27.77 6.90
C LEU A 41 25.35 -28.94 6.47
N ILE A 42 24.47 -29.33 7.38
CA ILE A 42 23.33 -30.20 7.11
C ILE A 42 22.06 -29.54 7.66
N VAL A 43 20.98 -29.57 6.88
CA VAL A 43 19.65 -29.13 7.32
C VAL A 43 18.90 -30.35 7.85
N SER A 44 18.29 -30.21 9.02
CA SER A 44 17.53 -31.26 9.70
C SER A 44 16.22 -31.59 8.96
N PRO A 45 15.59 -32.75 9.22
CA PRO A 45 14.32 -33.14 8.58
C PRO A 45 13.14 -32.19 8.84
N ASP A 46 13.19 -31.41 9.92
CA ASP A 46 12.22 -30.34 10.22
C ASP A 46 12.34 -29.14 9.28
N LYS A 47 13.42 -29.07 8.48
CA LYS A 47 13.78 -28.00 7.56
C LYS A 47 13.87 -26.61 8.17
N VAL A 48 14.01 -26.51 9.48
CA VAL A 48 14.17 -25.24 10.20
C VAL A 48 15.41 -25.24 11.09
N SER A 49 15.96 -26.41 11.40
CA SER A 49 17.23 -26.55 12.10
C SER A 49 18.37 -26.89 11.14
N LEU A 50 19.57 -26.42 11.46
CA LEU A 50 20.79 -26.77 10.74
C LEU A 50 21.96 -26.94 11.70
N LYS A 51 22.96 -27.71 11.24
CA LYS A 51 24.20 -27.96 11.98
C LYS A 51 25.41 -27.87 11.07
N TYR A 52 26.48 -27.29 11.58
CA TYR A 52 27.78 -27.29 10.92
C TYR A 52 28.40 -28.69 10.94
N THR A 53 28.85 -29.16 9.78
CA THR A 53 29.46 -30.49 9.59
C THR A 53 30.93 -30.42 9.15
N GLY A 54 31.43 -29.22 8.88
CA GLY A 54 32.81 -28.99 8.45
C GLY A 54 33.84 -29.06 9.57
N ALA A 55 35.12 -29.02 9.18
CA ALA A 55 36.24 -28.89 10.11
C ALA A 55 36.57 -27.42 10.47
N GLY A 56 36.06 -26.45 9.70
CA GLY A 56 36.30 -25.01 9.92
C GLY A 56 37.76 -24.58 9.71
N GLN A 57 38.47 -25.23 8.78
CA GLN A 57 39.91 -25.03 8.59
C GLN A 57 40.22 -23.81 7.71
N HIS A 58 39.34 -23.47 6.77
CA HIS A 58 39.53 -22.36 5.85
C HIS A 58 38.46 -21.28 6.01
N GLY A 59 38.80 -20.05 5.62
CA GLY A 59 37.88 -18.91 5.67
C GLY A 59 36.67 -18.99 4.73
N HIS A 60 36.63 -19.97 3.83
CA HIS A 60 35.52 -20.24 2.92
C HIS A 60 34.74 -21.50 3.29
N ASP A 61 35.08 -22.14 4.41
CA ASP A 61 34.38 -23.33 4.91
C ASP A 61 33.03 -22.97 5.57
N VAL A 62 32.29 -22.03 4.99
CA VAL A 62 31.04 -21.49 5.54
C VAL A 62 29.88 -22.36 5.07
N GLY A 63 29.14 -22.93 6.02
CA GLY A 63 27.83 -23.49 5.76
C GLY A 63 26.82 -22.34 5.74
N VAL A 64 26.19 -22.09 4.60
CA VAL A 64 25.18 -21.04 4.45
C VAL A 64 23.95 -21.59 3.76
N VAL A 65 22.77 -21.17 4.21
CA VAL A 65 21.49 -21.60 3.64
C VAL A 65 20.49 -20.46 3.66
N GLN A 66 19.76 -20.33 2.56
CA GLN A 66 18.66 -19.39 2.39
C GLN A 66 17.34 -20.07 2.72
N ALA A 67 16.30 -19.30 3.04
CA ALA A 67 14.94 -19.81 3.05
C ALA A 67 14.47 -20.23 1.64
N ASN A 68 13.38 -21.00 1.59
CA ASN A 68 12.77 -21.48 0.35
C ASN A 68 12.14 -20.39 -0.53
N LYS A 69 11.83 -19.23 0.05
CA LYS A 69 11.17 -18.09 -0.61
C LYS A 69 11.84 -16.77 -0.19
N PRO A 70 11.72 -15.70 -0.99
CA PRO A 70 12.17 -14.38 -0.56
C PRO A 70 11.29 -13.84 0.56
N ALA A 71 11.82 -12.88 1.31
CA ALA A 71 11.05 -12.05 2.23
C ALA A 71 9.96 -11.29 1.44
N PRO A 72 8.68 -11.36 1.84
CA PRO A 72 7.58 -10.68 1.17
C PRO A 72 7.79 -9.16 1.18
N PHE A 73 7.77 -8.54 0.00
CA PHE A 73 8.06 -7.12 -0.16
C PHE A 73 6.81 -6.25 -0.37
N LYS A 74 5.63 -6.85 -0.54
CA LYS A 74 4.35 -6.12 -0.58
C LYS A 74 3.83 -5.75 0.81
N ARG A 75 4.63 -5.96 1.86
CA ARG A 75 4.32 -5.66 3.27
C ARG A 75 5.18 -4.51 3.76
N HIS A 76 4.76 -3.83 4.84
CA HIS A 76 5.54 -2.75 5.47
C HIS A 76 6.89 -3.25 6.01
N ALA A 77 6.88 -4.44 6.61
CA ALA A 77 8.04 -5.06 7.18
C ALA A 77 7.99 -6.58 7.07
N TYR A 78 9.16 -7.21 7.17
CA TYR A 78 9.33 -8.66 7.31
C TYR A 78 10.33 -8.94 8.42
N TYR A 79 10.15 -10.05 9.15
CA TYR A 79 10.99 -10.42 10.29
C TYR A 79 11.04 -11.94 10.48
N PHE A 80 12.20 -12.45 10.90
CA PHE A 80 12.39 -13.84 11.29
C PHE A 80 13.44 -13.94 12.40
N GLU A 81 13.43 -15.06 13.14
CA GLU A 81 14.33 -15.29 14.26
C GLU A 81 15.19 -16.55 14.06
N MET A 82 16.37 -16.54 14.65
CA MET A 82 17.28 -17.67 14.75
C MET A 82 17.60 -17.88 16.23
N TYR A 83 17.36 -19.09 16.74
CA TYR A 83 17.80 -19.53 18.05
C TYR A 83 19.15 -20.25 17.93
N VAL A 84 20.15 -19.79 18.69
CA VAL A 84 21.48 -20.41 18.74
C VAL A 84 21.46 -21.55 19.74
N LYS A 85 21.30 -22.77 19.26
CA LYS A 85 21.24 -23.96 20.12
C LYS A 85 22.62 -24.36 20.63
N ASP A 86 23.64 -24.20 19.81
CA ASP A 86 25.05 -24.37 20.17
C ASP A 86 25.88 -23.41 19.31
N ALA A 87 26.62 -22.49 19.94
CA ALA A 87 27.55 -21.58 19.28
C ALA A 87 28.85 -22.27 18.85
N GLY A 88 29.03 -23.54 19.20
CA GLY A 88 30.20 -24.32 18.86
C GLY A 88 31.49 -23.71 19.40
N VAL A 89 32.59 -23.93 18.68
CA VAL A 89 33.92 -23.52 19.16
C VAL A 89 34.19 -22.02 19.03
N LYS A 90 33.61 -21.35 18.03
CA LYS A 90 33.94 -19.95 17.70
C LYS A 90 32.75 -18.99 17.68
N GLY A 91 31.51 -19.46 17.72
CA GLY A 91 30.32 -18.60 17.68
C GLY A 91 30.16 -17.82 16.37
N ARG A 92 30.66 -18.35 15.25
CA ARG A 92 30.60 -17.75 13.91
C ARG A 92 29.27 -18.00 13.22
N VAL A 93 28.22 -17.89 14.01
CA VAL A 93 26.84 -17.94 13.54
C VAL A 93 26.49 -16.55 13.00
N ALA A 94 25.81 -16.49 11.86
CA ALA A 94 25.36 -15.22 11.29
C ALA A 94 23.92 -15.33 10.77
N ILE A 95 23.18 -14.21 10.88
CA ILE A 95 21.82 -14.05 10.39
C ILE A 95 21.73 -12.81 9.50
N GLY A 96 20.91 -12.86 8.44
CA GLY A 96 20.61 -11.69 7.65
C GLY A 96 19.86 -11.99 6.36
N PHE A 97 20.14 -11.18 5.34
CA PHE A 97 19.42 -11.19 4.07
C PHE A 97 20.39 -11.20 2.89
N THR A 98 20.14 -12.06 1.91
CA THR A 98 20.97 -12.21 0.72
C THR A 98 20.15 -12.25 -0.57
N THR A 99 20.80 -12.10 -1.72
CA THR A 99 20.13 -12.14 -3.04
C THR A 99 19.94 -13.57 -3.55
N ASP A 100 19.06 -13.77 -4.52
CA ASP A 100 18.86 -15.06 -5.21
C ASP A 100 20.15 -15.72 -5.73
N ASN A 101 21.10 -14.91 -6.22
CA ASN A 101 22.38 -15.36 -6.79
C ASN A 101 23.51 -15.45 -5.75
N PHE A 102 23.19 -15.51 -4.46
CA PHE A 102 24.18 -15.52 -3.39
C PHE A 102 25.07 -16.77 -3.46
N LYS A 103 26.39 -16.55 -3.36
CA LYS A 103 27.37 -17.64 -3.51
C LYS A 103 27.52 -18.43 -2.22
N THR A 104 27.61 -19.76 -2.34
CA THR A 104 27.98 -20.67 -1.26
C THR A 104 29.37 -20.34 -0.70
N GLY A 105 29.63 -20.67 0.57
CA GLY A 105 30.93 -20.44 1.21
C GLY A 105 31.18 -18.99 1.64
N ARG A 106 30.13 -18.19 1.78
CA ARG A 106 30.18 -16.80 2.26
C ARG A 106 29.13 -16.55 3.32
N HIS A 107 29.47 -15.65 4.24
CA HIS A 107 28.52 -15.16 5.24
C HIS A 107 27.58 -14.10 4.67
N PRO A 108 26.34 -14.00 5.19
CA PRO A 108 25.46 -12.89 4.86
C PRO A 108 26.15 -11.56 5.17
N GLY A 109 25.98 -10.58 4.27
CA GLY A 109 26.62 -9.27 4.38
C GLY A 109 27.99 -9.15 3.69
N TRP A 110 28.58 -10.24 3.17
CA TRP A 110 29.88 -10.16 2.47
C TRP A 110 29.77 -9.88 0.96
N GLU A 111 28.56 -9.83 0.41
CA GLU A 111 28.30 -9.57 -1.02
C GLU A 111 27.41 -8.34 -1.23
N LEU A 112 27.58 -7.66 -2.36
CA LEU A 112 26.78 -6.48 -2.69
C LEU A 112 25.29 -6.75 -2.50
N ASN A 113 24.56 -5.74 -2.01
CA ASN A 113 23.11 -5.83 -1.77
C ASN A 113 22.69 -6.92 -0.74
N THR A 114 23.62 -7.38 0.11
CA THR A 114 23.30 -8.25 1.27
C THR A 114 23.56 -7.53 2.59
N CYS A 115 23.00 -8.08 3.66
CA CYS A 115 23.19 -7.61 5.04
C CYS A 115 23.34 -8.82 5.96
N GLY A 116 24.21 -8.75 6.96
CA GLY A 116 24.34 -9.81 7.96
C GLY A 116 24.92 -9.33 9.28
N TYR A 117 24.40 -9.87 10.37
CA TYR A 117 24.84 -9.61 11.74
C TYR A 117 25.50 -10.87 12.31
N HIS A 118 26.75 -10.74 12.76
CA HIS A 118 27.63 -11.87 13.07
C HIS A 118 27.79 -12.03 14.59
N GLY A 119 27.71 -13.27 15.07
CA GLY A 119 27.69 -13.59 16.50
C GLY A 119 29.03 -13.45 17.20
N GLU A 120 30.15 -13.71 16.51
CA GLU A 120 31.48 -13.74 17.12
C GLU A 120 31.94 -12.37 17.63
N ASP A 121 31.55 -11.30 16.94
CA ASP A 121 32.05 -9.94 17.16
C ASP A 121 30.95 -8.89 17.32
N GLY A 122 29.69 -9.24 17.05
CA GLY A 122 28.56 -8.30 17.09
C GLY A 122 28.60 -7.27 15.96
N LEU A 123 29.39 -7.51 14.90
CA LEU A 123 29.50 -6.59 13.78
C LEU A 123 28.40 -6.83 12.75
N ILE A 124 28.04 -5.74 12.06
CA ILE A 124 27.18 -5.80 10.88
C ILE A 124 28.01 -5.69 9.60
N TYR A 125 27.63 -6.48 8.60
CA TYR A 125 28.28 -6.53 7.30
C TYR A 125 27.28 -6.11 6.22
N LEU A 126 27.64 -5.08 5.45
CA LEU A 126 26.73 -4.38 4.53
C LEU A 126 27.16 -4.50 3.07
N GLY A 127 27.48 -5.72 2.65
CA GLY A 127 27.89 -6.07 1.30
C GLY A 127 29.37 -5.87 0.99
N LYS A 128 30.19 -5.93 2.04
CA LYS A 128 31.65 -5.91 2.01
C LYS A 128 32.17 -6.72 3.19
N ARG A 129 33.41 -7.20 3.10
CA ARG A 129 34.05 -8.02 4.16
C ARG A 129 34.53 -7.20 5.37
N GLN A 130 34.40 -5.88 5.31
CA GLN A 130 34.71 -5.01 6.44
C GLN A 130 33.45 -4.79 7.27
N GLY A 131 33.41 -5.40 8.45
CA GLY A 131 32.33 -5.23 9.42
C GLY A 131 32.35 -3.83 10.06
N GLU A 132 31.19 -3.41 10.53
CA GLU A 132 30.94 -2.14 11.20
C GLU A 132 30.37 -2.42 12.60
N ALA A 133 30.74 -1.60 13.59
CA ALA A 133 30.23 -1.74 14.96
C ALA A 133 28.71 -1.56 14.96
N PHE A 134 28.00 -2.48 15.60
CA PHE A 134 26.53 -2.49 15.52
C PHE A 134 25.86 -2.94 16.81
N GLY A 135 26.11 -4.18 17.24
CA GLY A 135 25.40 -4.81 18.35
C GLY A 135 26.32 -5.58 19.29
N PRO A 136 25.75 -6.20 20.34
CA PRO A 136 26.50 -7.14 21.17
C PRO A 136 26.87 -8.40 20.37
N ALA A 137 27.89 -9.12 20.80
CA ALA A 137 28.06 -10.52 20.39
C ALA A 137 26.89 -11.36 20.94
N TYR A 138 26.63 -12.52 20.34
CA TYR A 138 25.58 -13.46 20.77
C TYR A 138 26.08 -14.91 20.69
N THR A 139 25.51 -15.78 21.52
CA THR A 139 26.02 -17.14 21.72
C THR A 139 24.92 -18.15 22.05
N THR A 140 25.30 -19.36 22.45
CA THR A 140 24.39 -20.43 22.88
C THR A 140 23.32 -19.92 23.84
N GLY A 141 22.06 -20.17 23.48
CA GLY A 141 20.90 -19.76 24.26
C GLY A 141 20.26 -18.44 23.83
N ASP A 142 20.92 -17.65 22.98
CA ASP A 142 20.36 -16.40 22.48
C ASP A 142 19.41 -16.62 21.29
N THR A 143 18.36 -15.80 21.24
CA THR A 143 17.49 -15.65 20.07
C THR A 143 17.82 -14.35 19.36
N VAL A 144 18.22 -14.42 18.09
CA VAL A 144 18.60 -13.27 17.28
C VAL A 144 17.61 -13.10 16.14
N GLY A 145 17.05 -11.92 15.99
CA GLY A 145 16.12 -11.59 14.92
C GLY A 145 16.76 -10.72 13.84
N ALA A 146 16.27 -10.87 12.62
CA ALA A 146 16.60 -10.00 11.50
C ALA A 146 15.32 -9.60 10.77
N GLY A 147 15.21 -8.31 10.47
CA GLY A 147 14.05 -7.78 9.76
C GLY A 147 14.40 -6.71 8.74
N ILE A 148 13.44 -6.49 7.87
CA ILE A 148 13.43 -5.45 6.84
C ILE A 148 12.24 -4.54 7.13
N ASN A 149 12.46 -3.23 7.18
CA ASN A 149 11.43 -2.22 7.06
C ASN A 149 11.50 -1.64 5.64
N TYR A 150 10.52 -1.98 4.80
CA TYR A 150 10.50 -1.60 3.39
C TYR A 150 10.16 -0.13 3.19
N ASP A 151 9.39 0.45 4.11
CA ASP A 151 8.99 1.86 4.05
C ASP A 151 10.16 2.78 4.36
N SER A 152 10.95 2.48 5.40
CA SER A 152 12.14 3.25 5.75
C SER A 152 13.41 2.83 4.99
N GLN A 153 13.36 1.71 4.25
CA GLN A 153 14.52 1.11 3.57
C GLN A 153 15.65 0.77 4.56
N GLU A 154 15.29 0.06 5.63
CA GLU A 154 16.19 -0.28 6.73
C GLU A 154 16.21 -1.78 7.00
N PHE A 155 17.40 -2.28 7.35
CA PHE A 155 17.54 -3.54 8.07
C PHE A 155 17.51 -3.27 9.56
N PHE A 156 16.90 -4.15 10.33
CA PHE A 156 16.93 -4.08 11.78
C PHE A 156 17.18 -5.46 12.38
N PHE A 157 17.78 -5.47 13.57
CA PHE A 157 18.14 -6.72 14.25
C PHE A 157 17.77 -6.67 15.72
N THR A 158 17.51 -7.84 16.29
CA THR A 158 17.13 -7.99 17.68
C THR A 158 17.97 -9.08 18.34
N VAL A 159 18.16 -8.97 19.65
CA VAL A 159 18.74 -10.04 20.48
C VAL A 159 17.86 -10.18 21.71
N ASN A 160 17.42 -11.41 21.97
CA ASN A 160 16.56 -11.79 23.08
C ASN A 160 15.31 -10.89 23.21
N GLY A 161 14.66 -10.64 22.07
CA GLY A 161 13.44 -9.83 21.98
C GLY A 161 13.64 -8.32 22.15
N THR A 162 14.89 -7.83 22.17
CA THR A 162 15.20 -6.40 22.25
C THR A 162 15.79 -5.91 20.92
N LEU A 163 15.30 -4.77 20.41
CA LEU A 163 15.85 -4.12 19.23
C LEU A 163 17.27 -3.61 19.50
N VAL A 164 18.24 -4.10 18.74
CA VAL A 164 19.66 -3.75 18.88
C VAL A 164 20.00 -2.51 18.07
N GLY A 165 19.50 -2.43 16.84
CA GLY A 165 19.79 -1.31 15.96
C GLY A 165 19.12 -1.43 14.60
N THR A 166 19.17 -0.33 13.85
CA THR A 166 18.71 -0.23 12.47
C THR A 166 19.84 0.29 11.58
N VAL A 167 19.86 -0.13 10.31
CA VAL A 167 20.79 0.36 9.31
C VAL A 167 20.05 0.66 8.02
N SER A 168 20.13 1.92 7.59
CA SER A 168 19.57 2.37 6.32
C SER A 168 20.43 1.93 5.15
N LYS A 169 19.83 1.20 4.22
CA LYS A 169 20.48 0.73 3.00
C LYS A 169 19.42 0.51 1.94
N TYR A 170 19.64 1.04 0.76
CA TYR A 170 18.71 0.82 -0.35
C TYR A 170 18.54 -0.68 -0.64
N ILE A 171 17.31 -1.16 -0.50
CA ILE A 171 16.94 -2.57 -0.65
C ILE A 171 16.52 -2.79 -2.09
N LYS A 172 17.35 -3.52 -2.84
CA LYS A 172 17.10 -3.77 -4.27
C LYS A 172 16.69 -5.22 -4.51
N GLY A 173 15.52 -5.42 -5.10
CA GLY A 173 15.06 -6.74 -5.53
C GLY A 173 14.71 -7.69 -4.38
N PRO A 174 14.37 -8.95 -4.70
CA PRO A 174 13.99 -9.94 -3.69
C PRO A 174 15.20 -10.31 -2.83
N LEU A 175 15.00 -10.33 -1.51
CA LEU A 175 16.00 -10.76 -0.53
C LEU A 175 15.51 -11.99 0.20
N PHE A 176 16.40 -12.94 0.44
CA PHE A 176 16.12 -14.20 1.11
C PHE A 176 16.63 -14.15 2.54
N PRO A 177 15.80 -14.50 3.54
CA PRO A 177 16.28 -14.81 4.89
C PRO A 177 17.41 -15.83 4.81
N THR A 178 18.52 -15.56 5.46
CA THR A 178 19.74 -16.35 5.34
C THR A 178 20.39 -16.53 6.69
N VAL A 179 20.83 -17.74 6.97
CA VAL A 179 21.61 -18.08 8.16
C VAL A 179 22.90 -18.80 7.75
N ALA A 180 23.96 -18.59 8.50
CA ALA A 180 25.26 -19.20 8.26
C ALA A 180 25.93 -19.68 9.54
N VAL A 181 26.75 -20.72 9.39
CA VAL A 181 27.57 -21.37 10.41
C VAL A 181 28.96 -21.64 9.83
N HIS A 182 30.00 -21.54 10.65
CA HIS A 182 31.40 -21.61 10.25
C HIS A 182 32.35 -22.15 11.34
N SER A 183 31.84 -22.80 12.37
CA SER A 183 32.66 -23.46 13.39
C SER A 183 32.10 -24.79 13.85
N GLN A 184 32.99 -25.67 14.29
CA GLN A 184 32.63 -27.00 14.78
C GLN A 184 31.55 -26.92 15.87
N ASN A 185 30.58 -27.82 15.77
CA ASN A 185 29.42 -27.97 16.64
C ASN A 185 28.36 -26.87 16.57
N GLU A 186 28.53 -25.84 15.74
CA GLU A 186 27.49 -24.82 15.59
C GLU A 186 26.16 -25.42 15.12
N GLU A 187 25.09 -25.10 15.85
CA GLU A 187 23.75 -25.62 15.62
C GLU A 187 22.72 -24.52 15.92
N VAL A 188 21.81 -24.29 14.97
CA VAL A 188 20.78 -23.25 15.09
C VAL A 188 19.42 -23.74 14.61
N THR A 189 18.36 -23.07 15.05
CA THR A 189 16.99 -23.28 14.58
C THR A 189 16.38 -21.95 14.17
N VAL A 190 15.62 -21.93 13.08
CA VAL A 190 15.07 -20.72 12.47
C VAL A 190 13.55 -20.72 12.60
N ASN A 191 13.00 -19.61 13.12
CA ASN A 191 11.57 -19.36 13.16
C ASN A 191 11.21 -18.31 12.09
N PHE A 192 10.51 -18.73 11.04
CA PHE A 192 9.98 -17.86 9.99
C PHE A 192 8.62 -17.22 10.33
N GLY A 193 8.18 -17.31 11.58
CA GLY A 193 6.87 -16.85 12.05
C GLY A 193 5.85 -17.98 12.23
N LEU A 194 6.30 -19.24 12.20
CA LEU A 194 5.48 -20.41 12.54
C LEU A 194 5.21 -20.49 14.04
N GLU A 195 6.16 -20.03 14.85
CA GLU A 195 6.03 -19.90 16.29
C GLU A 195 6.04 -18.42 16.71
N LYS A 196 5.60 -18.14 17.94
CA LYS A 196 5.63 -16.79 18.49
C LYS A 196 7.08 -16.30 18.61
N PHE A 197 7.35 -15.12 18.07
CA PHE A 197 8.64 -14.46 18.21
C PHE A 197 8.94 -14.03 19.65
N ALA A 198 10.23 -13.98 20.00
CA ALA A 198 10.73 -13.35 21.21
C ALA A 198 10.54 -11.83 21.15
N PHE A 199 10.74 -11.22 19.98
CA PHE A 199 10.46 -9.80 19.73
C PHE A 199 8.98 -9.54 19.48
N ASP A 200 8.45 -8.44 20.02
CA ASP A 200 7.09 -7.97 19.71
C ASP A 200 7.04 -7.30 18.33
N PHE A 201 7.13 -8.12 17.28
CA PHE A 201 7.11 -7.64 15.90
C PHE A 201 5.79 -6.96 15.53
N LYS A 202 4.65 -7.43 16.05
CA LYS A 202 3.35 -6.77 15.82
C LYS A 202 3.30 -5.38 16.44
N GLY A 203 3.81 -5.22 17.67
CA GLY A 203 3.97 -3.91 18.31
C GLY A 203 4.90 -2.99 17.53
N TYR A 204 5.99 -3.53 16.99
CA TYR A 204 6.90 -2.79 16.11
C TYR A 204 6.18 -2.26 14.85
N GLU A 205 5.43 -3.10 14.13
CA GLU A 205 4.67 -2.67 12.94
C GLU A 205 3.67 -1.55 13.25
N VAL A 206 2.96 -1.66 14.38
CA VAL A 206 2.02 -0.63 14.83
C VAL A 206 2.75 0.68 15.15
N SER A 207 3.90 0.61 15.83
CA SER A 207 4.74 1.77 16.12
C SER A 207 5.21 2.47 14.84
N GLU A 208 5.73 1.72 13.87
CA GLU A 208 6.22 2.28 12.60
C GLU A 208 5.09 2.92 11.80
N ARG A 209 3.92 2.27 11.72
CA ARG A 209 2.73 2.85 11.08
C ARG A 209 2.30 4.15 11.74
N ASN A 210 2.31 4.21 13.08
CA ASN A 210 1.96 5.42 13.82
C ASN A 210 2.94 6.56 13.54
N LYS A 211 4.24 6.29 13.45
CA LYS A 211 5.26 7.30 13.07
C LYS A 211 4.97 7.90 11.69
N GLN A 212 4.65 7.06 10.71
CA GLN A 212 4.28 7.51 9.36
C GLN A 212 2.99 8.32 9.37
N GLN A 213 1.96 7.85 10.07
CA GLN A 213 0.68 8.56 10.20
C GLN A 213 0.87 9.97 10.76
N ILE A 214 1.68 10.10 11.83
CA ILE A 214 2.03 11.40 12.42
C ILE A 214 2.77 12.29 11.42
N ALA A 215 3.67 11.73 10.60
CA ALA A 215 4.39 12.48 9.57
C ALA A 215 3.44 12.97 8.46
N ILE A 216 2.49 12.15 8.05
CA ILE A 216 1.45 12.50 7.07
C ILE A 216 0.56 13.62 7.62
N GLU A 217 0.09 13.51 8.86
CA GLU A 217 -0.76 14.52 9.50
C GLU A 217 -0.06 15.87 9.68
N LYS A 218 1.26 15.87 9.85
CA LYS A 218 2.09 17.08 9.90
C LYS A 218 2.37 17.68 8.53
N THR A 219 2.06 16.97 7.44
CA THR A 219 2.30 17.46 6.09
C THR A 219 1.30 18.59 5.79
N SER A 220 1.82 19.81 5.68
CA SER A 220 0.99 20.98 5.40
C SER A 220 0.51 20.98 3.95
N ILE A 221 -0.80 20.98 3.77
CA ILE A 221 -1.42 21.22 2.47
C ILE A 221 -1.71 22.72 2.36
N PRO A 222 -1.24 23.40 1.30
CA PRO A 222 -1.54 24.81 1.08
C PRO A 222 -3.05 25.08 1.16
N PRO A 223 -3.53 26.00 2.03
CA PRO A 223 -4.96 26.19 2.24
C PRO A 223 -5.72 26.50 0.95
N ASN A 224 -5.12 27.28 0.04
CA ASN A 224 -5.68 27.62 -1.28
C ASN A 224 -6.06 26.39 -2.13
N MET A 225 -5.36 25.27 -2.00
CA MET A 225 -5.68 24.03 -2.72
C MET A 225 -6.96 23.39 -2.20
N ASN A 226 -7.13 23.32 -0.87
CA ASN A 226 -8.35 22.81 -0.24
C ASN A 226 -9.56 23.68 -0.59
N TYR A 227 -9.41 25.01 -0.51
CA TYR A 227 -10.48 25.93 -0.88
C TYR A 227 -10.88 25.77 -2.34
N ARG A 228 -9.91 25.64 -3.25
CA ARG A 228 -10.17 25.43 -4.69
C ARG A 228 -10.91 24.12 -4.95
N LEU A 229 -10.52 23.03 -4.29
CA LEU A 229 -11.17 21.72 -4.43
C LEU A 229 -12.64 21.77 -3.99
N VAL A 230 -12.91 22.32 -2.80
CA VAL A 230 -14.28 22.46 -2.30
C VAL A 230 -15.09 23.39 -3.18
N LYS A 231 -14.52 24.54 -3.59
CA LYS A 231 -15.17 25.50 -4.49
C LYS A 231 -15.58 24.84 -5.81
N ASN A 232 -14.68 24.09 -6.44
CA ASN A 232 -14.95 23.39 -7.70
C ASN A 232 -15.99 22.29 -7.53
N TYR A 233 -15.98 21.56 -6.41
CA TYR A 233 -17.01 20.57 -6.10
C TYR A 233 -18.39 21.23 -6.00
N LEU A 234 -18.53 22.32 -5.23
CA LEU A 234 -19.79 23.04 -5.08
C LEU A 234 -20.28 23.62 -6.42
N LEU A 235 -19.36 24.18 -7.22
CA LEU A 235 -19.65 24.66 -8.57
C LEU A 235 -20.09 23.53 -9.51
N HIS A 236 -19.43 22.38 -9.46
CA HIS A 236 -19.73 21.25 -10.35
C HIS A 236 -21.12 20.66 -10.06
N PHE A 237 -21.48 20.51 -8.78
CA PHE A 237 -22.76 19.90 -8.39
C PHE A 237 -23.93 20.89 -8.32
N GLY A 238 -23.69 22.18 -8.52
CA GLY A 238 -24.75 23.21 -8.52
C GLY A 238 -25.24 23.60 -7.13
N TYR A 239 -24.41 23.42 -6.10
CA TYR A 239 -24.73 23.79 -4.71
C TYR A 239 -24.56 25.30 -4.49
N GLU A 240 -25.36 26.12 -5.18
CA GLU A 240 -25.23 27.58 -5.23
C GLU A 240 -25.21 28.23 -3.84
N GLU A 241 -26.20 27.92 -2.99
CA GLU A 241 -26.34 28.57 -1.68
C GLU A 241 -25.13 28.25 -0.78
N THR A 242 -24.72 26.98 -0.76
CA THR A 242 -23.52 26.54 -0.05
C THR A 242 -22.25 27.14 -0.63
N PHE A 243 -22.15 27.26 -1.96
CA PHE A 243 -21.04 27.90 -2.64
C PHE A 243 -20.93 29.38 -2.25
N GLN A 244 -22.04 30.12 -2.23
CA GLN A 244 -22.06 31.52 -1.85
C GLN A 244 -21.66 31.71 -0.38
N ALA A 245 -22.23 30.91 0.52
CA ALA A 245 -21.89 30.92 1.94
C ALA A 245 -20.40 30.58 2.16
N PHE A 246 -19.89 29.56 1.48
CA PHE A 246 -18.48 29.15 1.54
C PHE A 246 -17.56 30.25 0.99
N ASN A 247 -17.85 30.81 -0.18
CA ASN A 247 -17.07 31.88 -0.79
C ASN A 247 -17.05 33.13 0.11
N LEU A 248 -18.17 33.49 0.73
CA LEU A 248 -18.24 34.60 1.69
C LEU A 248 -17.37 34.35 2.92
N ALA A 249 -17.47 33.16 3.53
CA ALA A 249 -16.68 32.81 4.72
C ALA A 249 -15.16 32.84 4.43
N THR A 250 -14.75 32.37 3.25
CA THR A 250 -13.32 32.29 2.87
C THR A 250 -12.69 33.63 2.47
N LYS A 251 -13.48 34.62 2.02
CA LYS A 251 -12.99 35.96 1.68
C LYS A 251 -12.33 36.70 2.85
N SER A 252 -12.67 36.35 4.08
CA SER A 252 -12.12 36.98 5.30
C SER A 252 -10.94 36.22 5.92
N THR A 253 -10.66 34.98 5.50
CA THR A 253 -9.72 34.07 6.18
C THR A 253 -8.55 33.62 5.29
N VAL A 254 -8.56 33.88 3.99
CA VAL A 254 -7.58 33.35 3.03
C VAL A 254 -7.06 34.47 2.14
N PRO A 255 -5.73 34.55 1.87
CA PRO A 255 -5.20 35.48 0.87
C PRO A 255 -5.90 35.29 -0.49
N PRO A 256 -6.05 36.36 -1.29
CA PRO A 256 -6.70 36.25 -2.59
C PRO A 256 -6.03 35.17 -3.44
N ILE A 257 -6.80 34.14 -3.80
CA ILE A 257 -6.35 33.10 -4.71
C ILE A 257 -6.27 33.74 -6.09
N TYR A 258 -5.06 34.07 -6.53
CA TYR A 258 -4.82 34.47 -7.91
C TYR A 258 -5.10 33.27 -8.80
N PHE A 259 -6.21 33.34 -9.54
CA PHE A 259 -6.47 32.44 -10.64
C PHE A 259 -5.37 32.70 -11.67
N ALA A 260 -4.46 31.74 -11.85
CA ALA A 260 -3.83 31.63 -13.15
C ALA A 260 -4.99 31.46 -14.13
N GLN A 261 -5.14 32.43 -15.02
CA GLN A 261 -6.20 32.54 -16.01
C GLN A 261 -5.95 31.44 -17.06
N GLU A 262 -6.07 30.18 -16.65
CA GLU A 262 -6.08 29.05 -17.55
C GLU A 262 -7.53 28.85 -18.00
N ASP A 263 -7.74 29.18 -19.27
CA ASP A 263 -8.97 29.17 -20.04
C ASP A 263 -10.00 30.25 -19.66
N GLY A 264 -10.12 31.25 -20.55
CA GLY A 264 -10.95 32.45 -20.43
C GLY A 264 -12.46 32.20 -20.45
N VAL A 265 -12.98 31.41 -19.50
CA VAL A 265 -14.40 31.33 -19.21
C VAL A 265 -14.74 32.44 -18.22
N GLU A 266 -15.53 33.42 -18.66
CA GLU A 266 -15.94 34.56 -17.85
C GLU A 266 -16.67 34.10 -16.58
N VAL A 267 -16.37 34.73 -15.44
CA VAL A 267 -16.99 34.45 -14.13
C VAL A 267 -18.53 34.56 -14.18
N GLN A 268 -19.06 35.32 -15.14
CA GLN A 268 -20.49 35.52 -15.37
C GLN A 268 -21.19 34.27 -15.93
N ASP A 269 -20.56 33.55 -16.86
CA ASP A 269 -21.08 32.30 -17.42
C ASP A 269 -21.16 31.18 -16.36
N THR A 270 -20.17 31.13 -15.46
CA THR A 270 -20.18 30.13 -14.38
C THR A 270 -21.29 30.35 -13.34
N ALA A 271 -21.68 31.60 -13.09
CA ALA A 271 -22.76 31.93 -12.16
C ALA A 271 -24.14 31.67 -12.78
N TYR A 272 -24.32 31.99 -14.06
CA TYR A 272 -25.55 31.72 -14.80
C TYR A 272 -25.83 30.21 -14.91
N ALA A 273 -24.81 29.43 -15.28
CA ALA A 273 -24.90 27.97 -15.31
C ALA A 273 -25.12 27.33 -13.93
N LEU A 274 -24.79 28.03 -12.83
CA LEU A 274 -25.00 27.52 -11.46
C LEU A 274 -26.47 27.65 -11.04
N ASN A 275 -27.07 28.81 -11.29
CA ASN A 275 -28.48 29.07 -10.96
C ASN A 275 -29.41 28.13 -11.75
N GLU A 276 -29.13 27.90 -13.04
CA GLU A 276 -29.89 26.95 -13.86
C GLU A 276 -29.82 25.52 -13.31
N ARG A 277 -28.62 25.05 -12.94
CA ARG A 277 -28.43 23.72 -12.33
C ARG A 277 -29.12 23.60 -10.97
N LYS A 278 -29.12 24.66 -10.16
CA LYS A 278 -29.89 24.70 -8.90
C LYS A 278 -31.38 24.51 -9.16
N ILE A 279 -31.95 25.28 -10.09
CA ILE A 279 -33.37 25.21 -10.43
C ILE A 279 -33.73 23.81 -10.93
N LEU A 280 -32.94 23.26 -11.86
CA LEU A 280 -33.14 21.89 -12.37
C LEU A 280 -33.14 20.86 -11.23
N ARG A 281 -32.19 20.94 -10.30
CA ARG A 281 -32.13 20.04 -9.13
C ARG A 281 -33.35 20.19 -8.22
N GLN A 282 -33.84 21.41 -8.00
CA GLN A 282 -35.02 21.65 -7.18
C GLN A 282 -36.29 21.06 -7.83
N LEU A 283 -36.46 21.24 -9.14
CA LEU A 283 -37.57 20.66 -9.89
C LEU A 283 -37.54 19.13 -9.82
N ILE A 284 -36.37 18.52 -10.08
CA ILE A 284 -36.18 17.07 -9.97
C ILE A 284 -36.45 16.59 -8.55
N GLY A 285 -35.90 17.26 -7.53
CA GLY A 285 -36.07 16.88 -6.13
C GLY A 285 -37.52 16.99 -5.62
N LYS A 286 -38.31 17.92 -6.17
CA LYS A 286 -39.75 18.04 -5.89
C LYS A 286 -40.60 17.03 -6.67
N GLY A 287 -40.03 16.35 -7.66
CA GLY A 287 -40.74 15.44 -8.57
C GLY A 287 -41.41 16.15 -9.75
N GLU A 288 -41.12 17.44 -9.98
CA GLU A 288 -41.65 18.24 -11.09
C GLU A 288 -40.84 17.99 -12.39
N ILE A 289 -40.84 16.74 -12.86
CA ILE A 289 -39.92 16.29 -13.92
C ILE A 289 -40.23 16.93 -15.28
N ASP A 290 -41.50 17.20 -15.59
CA ASP A 290 -41.87 17.86 -16.85
C ASP A 290 -41.34 19.29 -16.92
N ALA A 291 -41.42 20.02 -15.79
CA ALA A 291 -40.84 21.35 -15.67
C ALA A 291 -39.30 21.30 -15.78
N ALA A 292 -38.67 20.26 -15.21
CA ALA A 292 -37.23 20.06 -15.34
C ALA A 292 -36.82 19.80 -16.80
N LEU A 293 -37.55 18.96 -17.53
CA LEU A 293 -37.31 18.67 -18.95
C LEU A 293 -37.51 19.92 -19.83
N ALA A 294 -38.58 20.68 -19.60
CA ALA A 294 -38.82 21.94 -20.32
C ALA A 294 -37.67 22.92 -20.10
N LYS A 295 -37.26 23.11 -18.84
CA LYS A 295 -36.14 23.99 -18.49
C LYS A 295 -34.81 23.51 -19.10
N LEU A 296 -34.58 22.20 -19.16
CA LEU A 296 -33.39 21.61 -19.78
C LEU A 296 -33.36 21.87 -21.30
N ARG A 297 -34.50 21.77 -21.98
CA ARG A 297 -34.62 22.09 -23.42
C ARG A 297 -34.36 23.56 -23.71
N ASP A 298 -34.84 24.45 -22.85
CA ASP A 298 -34.64 25.89 -23.00
C ASP A 298 -33.17 26.28 -22.78
N CYS A 299 -32.55 25.77 -21.72
CA CYS A 299 -31.20 26.18 -21.30
C CYS A 299 -30.08 25.40 -22.01
N TYR A 300 -30.31 24.13 -22.36
CA TYR A 300 -29.30 23.22 -22.89
C TYR A 300 -29.87 22.31 -23.98
N PRO A 301 -30.39 22.86 -25.10
CA PRO A 301 -31.06 22.07 -26.15
C PRO A 301 -30.20 20.92 -26.69
N GLN A 302 -28.87 21.09 -26.74
CA GLN A 302 -27.90 20.08 -27.14
C GLN A 302 -27.88 18.82 -26.26
N LEU A 303 -28.25 18.94 -24.97
CA LEU A 303 -28.33 17.79 -24.05
C LEU A 303 -29.62 17.00 -24.21
N VAL A 304 -30.61 17.56 -24.92
CA VAL A 304 -31.96 16.99 -25.11
C VAL A 304 -32.22 16.70 -26.58
N GLN A 305 -31.20 16.83 -27.45
CA GLN A 305 -31.32 16.56 -28.88
C GLN A 305 -31.86 15.13 -29.09
N ASP A 306 -32.86 15.05 -29.95
CA ASP A 306 -33.58 13.83 -30.35
C ASP A 306 -34.33 13.11 -29.23
N ASP A 307 -34.47 13.70 -28.04
CA ASP A 307 -35.19 13.12 -26.87
C ASP A 307 -34.69 11.73 -26.41
N LYS A 308 -33.56 11.28 -26.97
CA LYS A 308 -32.94 9.96 -26.77
C LYS A 308 -31.65 10.01 -25.94
N SER A 309 -31.24 11.20 -25.50
CA SER A 309 -30.05 11.31 -24.67
C SER A 309 -30.21 10.56 -23.35
N GLU A 310 -29.10 10.09 -22.79
CA GLU A 310 -29.07 9.43 -21.47
C GLU A 310 -29.76 10.29 -20.39
N VAL A 311 -29.58 11.62 -20.47
CA VAL A 311 -30.23 12.56 -19.54
C VAL A 311 -31.75 12.53 -19.68
N CYS A 312 -32.27 12.48 -20.91
CA CYS A 312 -33.71 12.34 -21.16
C CYS A 312 -34.24 11.03 -20.61
N PHE A 313 -33.53 9.93 -20.86
CA PHE A 313 -33.92 8.61 -20.37
C PHE A 313 -33.98 8.57 -18.84
N LEU A 314 -32.93 9.05 -18.16
CA LEU A 314 -32.89 9.11 -16.70
C LEU A 314 -34.01 9.98 -16.11
N LEU A 315 -34.32 11.12 -16.74
CA LEU A 315 -35.45 11.96 -16.32
C LEU A 315 -36.80 11.27 -16.56
N ARG A 316 -36.99 10.58 -17.69
CA ARG A 316 -38.21 9.78 -17.93
C ARG A 316 -38.35 8.67 -16.88
N CYS A 317 -37.27 7.98 -16.54
CA CYS A 317 -37.24 7.00 -15.46
C CYS A 317 -37.63 7.64 -14.13
N GLN A 318 -37.08 8.81 -13.80
CA GLN A 318 -37.47 9.55 -12.60
C GLN A 318 -38.96 9.90 -12.63
N LYS A 319 -39.51 10.37 -13.76
CA LYS A 319 -40.95 10.67 -13.88
C LYS A 319 -41.82 9.44 -13.62
N PHE A 320 -41.43 8.29 -14.15
CA PHE A 320 -42.11 7.03 -13.85
C PHE A 320 -42.09 6.72 -12.34
N ILE A 321 -40.93 6.84 -11.70
CA ILE A 321 -40.79 6.65 -10.24
C ILE A 321 -41.71 7.62 -9.47
N GLU A 322 -41.77 8.89 -9.86
CA GLU A 322 -42.62 9.90 -9.24
C GLU A 322 -44.12 9.58 -9.38
N LEU A 323 -44.55 9.09 -10.55
CA LEU A 323 -45.94 8.65 -10.77
C LEU A 323 -46.32 7.46 -9.89
N VAL A 324 -45.40 6.50 -9.71
CA VAL A 324 -45.59 5.38 -8.78
C VAL A 324 -45.64 5.88 -7.33
N ARG A 325 -44.76 6.81 -6.96
CA ARG A 325 -44.67 7.39 -5.61
C ARG A 325 -45.98 8.04 -5.16
N ILE A 326 -46.68 8.74 -6.06
CA ILE A 326 -47.96 9.39 -5.75
C ILE A 326 -49.18 8.45 -5.91
N GLY A 327 -48.97 7.17 -6.22
CA GLY A 327 -50.05 6.18 -6.37
C GLY A 327 -50.81 6.24 -7.70
N ALA A 328 -50.32 7.00 -8.69
CA ALA A 328 -50.94 7.12 -10.01
C ALA A 328 -50.58 5.93 -10.92
N LEU A 329 -50.88 4.70 -10.48
CA LEU A 329 -50.38 3.45 -11.06
C LEU A 329 -50.81 3.24 -12.53
N GLU A 330 -52.07 3.54 -12.87
CA GLU A 330 -52.55 3.40 -14.26
C GLU A 330 -51.79 4.34 -15.22
N VAL A 331 -51.54 5.57 -14.77
CA VAL A 331 -50.78 6.57 -15.53
C VAL A 331 -49.32 6.16 -15.64
N ALA A 332 -48.73 5.65 -14.55
CA ALA A 332 -47.35 5.15 -14.54
C ALA A 332 -47.16 3.98 -15.54
N VAL A 333 -48.05 2.99 -15.52
CA VAL A 333 -47.99 1.84 -16.45
C VAL A 333 -48.13 2.28 -17.90
N LYS A 334 -49.07 3.18 -18.19
CA LYS A 334 -49.22 3.74 -19.55
C LYS A 334 -47.97 4.51 -19.96
N TYR A 335 -47.45 5.36 -19.08
CA TYR A 335 -46.24 6.16 -19.33
C TYR A 335 -45.02 5.28 -19.59
N GLY A 336 -44.75 4.26 -18.76
CA GLY A 336 -43.61 3.36 -18.96
C GLY A 336 -43.65 2.60 -20.29
N ARG A 337 -44.85 2.18 -20.73
CA ARG A 337 -45.02 1.49 -22.02
C ARG A 337 -44.79 2.39 -23.24
N VAL A 338 -45.10 3.67 -23.14
CA VAL A 338 -45.00 4.62 -24.27
C VAL A 338 -43.63 5.29 -24.31
N GLU A 339 -43.16 5.76 -23.16
CA GLU A 339 -42.03 6.69 -23.08
C GLU A 339 -40.71 6.04 -22.67
N LEU A 340 -40.73 4.88 -21.99
CA LEU A 340 -39.50 4.17 -21.59
C LEU A 340 -39.18 3.02 -22.56
N ALA A 341 -40.19 2.32 -23.06
CA ALA A 341 -39.99 1.25 -24.05
C ALA A 341 -39.43 1.77 -25.39
N SER A 342 -39.75 3.02 -25.75
CA SER A 342 -39.25 3.67 -26.97
C SER A 342 -37.81 4.19 -26.87
N SER A 343 -37.27 4.30 -25.64
CA SER A 343 -35.89 4.75 -25.38
C SER A 343 -34.87 3.59 -25.30
N LEU A 344 -35.33 2.34 -25.37
CA LEU A 344 -34.49 1.12 -25.30
C LEU A 344 -34.16 0.52 -26.68
N VAL A 345 -34.44 1.25 -27.77
CA VAL A 345 -34.23 0.82 -29.17
C VAL A 345 -33.26 1.72 -29.93
#